data_AF-A0A5B6ZIW5-F1
#
_entry.id   AF-A0A5B6ZIW5-F1
#
_cell.length_a   1.000
_cell.length_b   1.000
_cell.length_c   1.000
_cell.angle_alpha   90.00
_cell.angle_beta   90.00
_cell.angle_gamma   90.00
#
_symmetry.space_group_name_H-M   'P 1'
#
loop_
_entity.id
_entity.type
_entity.pdbx_description
1 polymer ?
#
loop_
_entity_poly.entity_id
_entity_poly.type
_entity_poly.pdbx_seq_one_letter_code
_entity_poly.pdbx_strand_id
1 'polypeptide(L)'
;LSLSLSLSVCSVQCIPTTYTAIMHTAATVFSFSAPPTPPLCFSRFSHFSLKTHRPNLLFSSSSSTTTTASITRPSLLSTPPPPPLPRKLLCRPPSAKFVREDHLVNKLSANEVQELVKGERNVPLIIDFYATWCGPCILMAQELEMLAVEYESNALIVKVDTDDEYEFARDMQVRGLPTLYFISPDPNKDAIRTEGLITIEIMRDIIDNEM
;
A
#
# COMPACT_ATOMS: atom_id res chain seq x y z
N LEU A 1 -0.73 24.70 -63.14
CA LEU A 1 -0.38 23.45 -62.45
C LEU A 1 -1.51 23.12 -61.51
N SER A 2 -2.17 22.01 -61.82
CA SER A 2 -3.37 21.42 -61.23
C SER A 2 -3.07 20.77 -59.88
N LEU A 3 -4.07 20.68 -58.99
CA LEU A 3 -4.38 19.62 -58.00
C LEU A 3 -5.52 20.15 -57.10
N SER A 4 -6.83 19.93 -57.34
CA SER A 4 -7.67 18.71 -57.26
C SER A 4 -7.55 17.92 -55.95
N LEU A 5 -8.65 17.88 -55.16
CA LEU A 5 -9.36 16.69 -54.62
C LEU A 5 -10.54 17.20 -53.74
N SER A 6 -11.77 17.34 -54.26
CA SER A 6 -12.84 16.34 -54.39
C SER A 6 -13.53 15.97 -53.06
N LEU A 7 -14.67 16.63 -52.81
CA LEU A 7 -15.73 16.22 -51.87
C LEU A 7 -16.54 15.04 -52.46
N SER A 8 -16.85 14.04 -51.63
CA SER A 8 -17.95 13.06 -51.77
C SER A 8 -17.84 12.09 -50.58
N VAL A 9 -18.85 11.68 -49.82
CA VAL A 9 -20.31 11.63 -50.02
C VAL A 9 -20.94 11.66 -48.62
N CYS A 10 -21.94 12.52 -48.42
CA CYS A 10 -22.84 12.44 -47.28
C CYS A 10 -24.06 11.64 -47.73
N SER A 11 -24.25 10.41 -47.23
CA SER A 11 -25.45 9.62 -47.51
C SER A 11 -26.37 9.66 -46.30
N VAL A 12 -27.54 10.20 -46.57
CA VAL A 12 -28.65 10.46 -45.67
C VAL A 12 -29.67 9.32 -45.82
N GLN A 13 -30.30 9.00 -44.68
CA GLN A 13 -31.60 8.33 -44.50
C GLN A 13 -31.71 6.80 -44.74
N CYS A 14 -32.19 6.08 -43.71
CA CYS A 14 -33.63 5.85 -43.54
C CYS A 14 -33.94 5.28 -42.14
N ILE A 15 -34.87 5.95 -41.45
CA ILE A 15 -35.61 5.47 -40.27
C ILE A 15 -36.74 4.56 -40.77
N PRO A 16 -37.14 3.52 -40.01
CA PRO A 16 -38.57 3.39 -39.74
C PRO A 16 -38.83 3.22 -38.25
N THR A 17 -39.62 4.16 -37.74
CA THR A 17 -40.40 4.10 -36.52
C THR A 17 -41.53 3.09 -36.66
N THR A 18 -41.80 2.33 -35.59
CA THR A 18 -43.08 1.75 -35.11
C THR A 18 -42.71 0.56 -34.21
N TYR A 19 -43.37 0.22 -33.11
CA TYR A 19 -44.40 0.82 -32.28
C TYR A 19 -44.39 0.00 -30.98
N THR A 20 -44.84 0.61 -29.89
CA THR A 20 -45.00 0.12 -28.52
C THR A 20 -45.54 -1.31 -28.35
N ALA A 21 -45.01 -2.04 -27.35
CA ALA A 21 -45.77 -2.98 -26.53
C ALA A 21 -45.24 -3.00 -25.09
N ILE A 22 -45.97 -2.32 -24.20
CA ILE A 22 -45.91 -2.54 -22.75
C ILE A 22 -46.63 -3.86 -22.48
N MET A 23 -45.94 -4.81 -21.85
CA MET A 23 -46.57 -5.95 -21.16
C MET A 23 -45.92 -6.09 -19.78
N HIS A 24 -46.69 -5.70 -18.76
CA HIS A 24 -46.54 -6.22 -17.41
C HIS A 24 -46.65 -7.74 -17.43
N THR A 25 -45.81 -8.46 -16.69
CA THR A 25 -46.26 -9.44 -15.68
C THR A 25 -45.09 -10.17 -15.01
N ALA A 26 -45.15 -10.16 -13.67
CA ALA A 26 -44.95 -11.28 -12.76
C ALA A 26 -43.60 -12.04 -12.74
N ALA A 27 -42.91 -11.84 -11.62
CA ALA A 27 -42.43 -12.89 -10.72
C ALA A 27 -41.76 -14.12 -11.35
N THR A 28 -40.43 -14.10 -11.35
CA THR A 28 -39.64 -15.33 -11.24
C THR A 28 -38.56 -15.17 -10.17
N VAL A 29 -38.67 -16.05 -9.18
CA VAL A 29 -37.77 -16.23 -8.06
C VAL A 29 -36.46 -16.78 -8.61
N PHE A 30 -35.38 -16.01 -8.59
CA PHE A 30 -34.06 -16.54 -8.88
C PHE A 30 -33.52 -17.24 -7.62
N SER A 31 -33.56 -18.58 -7.67
CA SER A 31 -32.85 -19.44 -6.74
C SER A 31 -31.34 -19.21 -6.86
N PHE A 32 -30.74 -18.64 -5.82
CA PHE A 32 -29.29 -18.52 -5.67
C PHE A 32 -28.71 -19.91 -5.37
N SER A 33 -27.99 -20.50 -6.32
CA SER A 33 -27.12 -21.64 -6.06
C SER A 33 -25.74 -21.13 -5.70
N ALA A 34 -25.37 -21.24 -4.43
CA ALA A 34 -24.04 -20.91 -3.93
C ALA A 34 -22.98 -21.90 -4.47
N PRO A 35 -21.77 -21.44 -4.83
CA PRO A 35 -20.65 -22.32 -5.16
C PRO A 35 -20.04 -22.98 -3.90
N PRO A 36 -19.50 -24.21 -4.01
CA PRO A 36 -18.96 -24.96 -2.88
C PRO A 36 -17.62 -24.42 -2.38
N THR A 37 -17.47 -24.38 -1.06
CA THR A 37 -16.25 -24.05 -0.33
C THR A 37 -15.20 -25.17 -0.43
N PRO A 38 -13.89 -24.86 -0.60
CA PRO A 38 -12.83 -25.84 -0.47
C PRO A 38 -12.44 -26.09 1.02
N PRO A 39 -11.96 -27.31 1.35
CA PRO A 39 -11.80 -27.75 2.73
C PRO A 39 -10.54 -27.20 3.42
N LEU A 40 -10.70 -26.89 4.69
CA LEU A 40 -9.64 -26.61 5.66
C LEU A 40 -8.73 -27.82 5.83
N CYS A 41 -7.45 -27.67 5.46
CA CYS A 41 -6.43 -28.68 5.74
C CYS A 41 -5.81 -28.40 7.12
N PHE A 42 -6.25 -29.16 8.11
CA PHE A 42 -5.64 -29.22 9.44
C PHE A 42 -4.35 -30.07 9.38
N SER A 43 -3.20 -29.41 9.40
CA SER A 43 -1.91 -30.07 9.63
C SER A 43 -1.70 -30.23 11.14
N ARG A 44 -1.91 -31.46 11.56
CA ARG A 44 -1.73 -32.03 12.90
C ARG A 44 -0.30 -31.77 13.43
N PHE A 45 -0.16 -30.91 14.43
CA PHE A 45 1.08 -30.79 15.21
C PHE A 45 1.26 -32.05 16.06
N SER A 46 2.09 -32.98 15.59
CA SER A 46 2.64 -34.04 16.42
C SER A 46 3.82 -33.52 17.24
N HIS A 47 3.53 -33.33 18.51
CA HIS A 47 4.41 -33.37 19.69
C HIS A 47 5.74 -34.11 19.46
N PHE A 48 6.88 -33.42 19.58
CA PHE A 48 8.15 -34.07 19.90
C PHE A 48 9.08 -33.18 20.74
N SER A 49 8.93 -33.38 22.05
CA SER A 49 9.93 -33.39 23.12
C SER A 49 11.20 -32.52 23.00
N LEU A 50 11.30 -31.55 23.92
CA LEU A 50 12.56 -30.97 24.41
C LEU A 50 13.62 -32.07 24.66
N LYS A 51 14.85 -31.83 24.19
CA LYS A 51 16.05 -32.45 24.75
C LYS A 51 17.18 -31.42 24.80
N THR A 52 17.44 -30.97 26.01
CA THR A 52 18.66 -30.32 26.47
C THR A 52 19.81 -31.34 26.39
N HIS A 53 20.96 -30.99 25.80
CA HIS A 53 22.28 -31.30 26.39
C HIS A 53 23.47 -30.70 25.62
N ARG A 54 24.38 -30.11 26.40
CA ARG A 54 25.84 -29.93 26.27
C ARG A 54 26.54 -30.15 24.91
N PRO A 55 27.63 -29.39 24.74
CA PRO A 55 28.92 -30.02 24.53
C PRO A 55 29.91 -29.68 25.65
N ASN A 56 30.45 -30.74 26.26
CA ASN A 56 31.68 -30.71 27.03
C ASN A 56 32.87 -30.81 26.07
N LEU A 57 33.85 -29.93 26.29
CA LEU A 57 35.29 -30.18 26.33
C LEU A 57 35.91 -31.07 25.24
N LEU A 58 36.81 -30.49 24.44
CA LEU A 58 38.14 -31.06 24.26
C LEU A 58 39.20 -29.95 24.23
N PHE A 59 40.20 -30.18 25.07
CA PHE A 59 41.31 -29.34 25.46
C PHE A 59 42.54 -29.90 24.74
N SER A 60 43.30 -29.07 24.04
CA SER A 60 44.64 -29.41 23.55
C SER A 60 45.63 -28.43 24.16
N SER A 61 46.40 -28.99 25.08
CA SER A 61 47.49 -28.40 25.85
C SER A 61 48.72 -28.09 24.99
N SER A 62 49.33 -26.93 25.21
CA SER A 62 50.77 -26.77 25.19
C SER A 62 51.19 -25.64 26.13
N SER A 63 52.14 -26.00 26.98
CA SER A 63 52.63 -25.28 28.14
C SER A 63 53.62 -24.18 27.76
N SER A 64 53.59 -23.05 28.46
CA SER A 64 54.80 -22.32 28.79
C SER A 64 54.60 -21.45 30.04
N THR A 65 55.31 -21.88 31.07
CA THR A 65 55.59 -21.26 32.36
C THR A 65 56.22 -19.89 32.19
N THR A 66 55.70 -18.83 32.83
CA THR A 66 56.54 -17.87 33.59
C THR A 66 55.71 -16.92 34.48
N THR A 67 56.14 -16.85 35.75
CA THR A 67 56.19 -15.66 36.61
C THR A 67 54.89 -15.06 37.16
N THR A 68 54.59 -15.49 38.38
CA THR A 68 54.29 -14.68 39.58
C THR A 68 53.90 -13.21 39.37
N ALA A 69 52.62 -12.91 39.60
CA ALA A 69 52.19 -11.65 40.19
C ALA A 69 50.88 -11.89 40.94
N SER A 70 51.01 -12.02 42.26
CA SER A 70 49.91 -11.89 43.22
C SER A 70 49.29 -10.50 43.06
N ILE A 71 48.14 -10.43 42.40
CA ILE A 71 47.23 -9.28 42.52
C ILE A 71 45.95 -9.83 43.10
N THR A 72 45.80 -9.65 44.41
CA THR A 72 44.56 -9.82 45.14
C THR A 72 43.52 -8.92 44.48
N ARG A 73 42.65 -9.50 43.65
CA ARG A 73 41.50 -8.81 43.05
C ARG A 73 40.57 -8.42 44.20
N PRO A 74 40.38 -7.12 44.51
CA PRO A 74 39.39 -6.73 45.49
C PRO A 74 38.02 -7.09 44.91
N SER A 75 37.21 -7.77 45.71
CA SER A 75 35.80 -8.01 45.41
C SER A 75 35.12 -6.64 45.26
N LEU A 76 34.93 -6.19 44.02
CA LEU A 76 34.08 -5.05 43.73
C LEU A 76 32.65 -5.44 44.08
N LEU A 77 32.24 -4.94 45.25
CA LEU A 77 30.88 -4.91 45.75
C LEU A 77 29.95 -4.45 44.62
N SER A 78 29.14 -5.38 44.12
CA SER A 78 28.16 -5.13 43.07
C SER A 78 27.03 -4.25 43.62
N THR A 79 27.17 -2.94 43.51
CA THR A 79 26.04 -2.04 43.67
C THR A 79 25.12 -2.18 42.44
N PRO A 80 23.79 -2.32 42.63
CA PRO A 80 22.86 -2.33 41.52
C PRO A 80 22.92 -0.99 40.77
N PRO A 81 22.83 -0.98 39.42
CA PRO A 81 22.82 0.25 38.65
C PRO A 81 21.63 1.12 39.05
N PRO A 82 21.79 2.46 39.11
CA PRO A 82 20.70 3.35 39.47
C PRO A 82 19.57 3.27 38.44
N PRO A 83 18.30 3.47 38.85
CA PRO A 83 17.16 3.48 37.94
C PRO A 83 17.33 4.60 36.90
N PRO A 84 16.96 4.36 35.62
CA PRO A 84 17.06 5.38 34.59
C PRO A 84 16.18 6.56 34.96
N LEU A 85 16.78 7.75 35.08
CA LEU A 85 16.04 8.98 35.28
C LEU A 85 15.12 9.24 34.07
N PRO A 86 13.91 9.79 34.28
CA PRO A 86 13.02 10.12 33.18
C PRO A 86 13.72 11.15 32.29
N ARG A 87 14.07 10.75 31.07
CA ARG A 87 14.59 11.69 30.06
C ARG A 87 13.48 12.67 29.74
N LYS A 88 13.52 13.86 30.32
CA LYS A 88 12.73 15.00 29.83
C LYS A 88 13.16 15.23 28.38
N LEU A 89 12.23 15.07 27.45
CA LEU A 89 12.41 15.55 26.08
C LEU A 89 12.68 17.05 26.16
N LEU A 90 13.93 17.45 25.92
CA LEU A 90 14.37 18.84 25.96
C LEU A 90 13.77 19.68 24.83
N CYS A 91 13.21 19.02 23.81
CA CYS A 91 12.56 19.65 22.68
C CYS A 91 11.07 19.29 22.67
N ARG A 92 10.23 20.30 22.53
CA ARG A 92 8.81 20.10 22.22
C ARG A 92 8.73 19.58 20.78
N PRO A 93 8.09 18.43 20.51
CA PRO A 93 7.88 17.99 19.15
C PRO A 93 7.09 19.07 18.40
N PRO A 94 7.46 19.38 17.14
CA PRO A 94 6.73 20.36 16.35
C PRO A 94 5.26 19.93 16.23
N SER A 95 4.34 20.87 16.47
CA SER A 95 2.89 20.65 16.40
C SER A 95 2.31 20.88 15.00
N ALA A 96 3.18 21.06 14.00
CA ALA A 96 2.77 21.41 12.65
C ALA A 96 2.36 20.16 11.85
N LYS A 97 1.32 20.27 11.04
CA LYS A 97 1.05 19.33 9.95
C LYS A 97 2.27 19.34 9.02
N PHE A 98 2.84 18.17 8.76
CA PHE A 98 4.12 18.07 8.06
C PHE A 98 3.96 17.94 6.53
N VAL A 99 2.77 17.56 6.06
CA VAL A 99 2.43 17.53 4.63
C VAL A 99 2.02 18.95 4.22
N ARG A 100 2.67 19.53 3.21
CA ARG A 100 2.33 20.87 2.74
C ARG A 100 1.04 20.82 1.90
N GLU A 101 0.40 21.96 1.72
CA GLU A 101 -0.89 22.04 1.00
C GLU A 101 -0.71 22.17 -0.53
N ASP A 102 0.51 22.46 -0.99
CA ASP A 102 0.89 22.85 -2.36
C ASP A 102 1.40 21.69 -3.24
N HIS A 103 0.95 20.46 -3.00
CA HIS A 103 1.38 19.30 -3.78
C HIS A 103 0.67 19.18 -5.13
N LEU A 104 1.40 18.79 -6.18
CA LEU A 104 0.85 18.45 -7.51
C LEU A 104 -0.21 17.34 -7.46
N VAL A 105 -0.11 16.45 -6.48
CA VAL A 105 -1.06 15.35 -6.27
C VAL A 105 -2.30 15.88 -5.55
N ASN A 106 -3.42 15.89 -6.29
CA ASN A 106 -4.70 16.40 -5.81
C ASN A 106 -5.28 15.54 -4.68
N LYS A 107 -5.71 16.21 -3.60
CA LYS A 107 -6.53 15.59 -2.56
C LYS A 107 -7.96 15.45 -3.07
N LEU A 108 -8.52 14.26 -3.01
CA LEU A 108 -9.90 13.97 -3.39
C LEU A 108 -10.70 13.41 -2.21
N SER A 109 -12.02 13.66 -2.24
CA SER A 109 -12.99 13.05 -1.33
C SER A 109 -13.30 11.60 -1.73
N ALA A 110 -13.93 10.85 -0.82
CA ALA A 110 -14.31 9.46 -1.07
C ALA A 110 -15.21 9.30 -2.31
N ASN A 111 -16.14 10.22 -2.53
CA ASN A 111 -17.08 10.14 -3.65
C ASN A 111 -16.38 10.32 -5.00
N GLU A 112 -15.51 11.33 -5.10
CA GLU A 112 -14.74 11.61 -6.32
C GLU A 112 -13.85 10.42 -6.68
N VAL A 113 -13.17 9.83 -5.69
CA VAL A 113 -12.36 8.63 -5.92
C VAL A 113 -13.22 7.45 -6.36
N GLN A 114 -14.38 7.23 -5.74
CA GLN A 114 -15.28 6.15 -6.16
C GLN A 114 -15.78 6.33 -7.60
N GLU A 115 -16.06 7.56 -8.02
CA GLU A 115 -16.42 7.88 -9.40
C GLU A 115 -15.27 7.58 -10.36
N LEU A 116 -14.03 7.96 -10.02
CA LEU A 116 -12.84 7.66 -10.81
C LEU A 116 -12.54 6.16 -10.90
N VAL A 117 -12.79 5.41 -9.83
CA VAL A 117 -12.60 3.95 -9.79
C VAL A 117 -13.60 3.24 -10.70
N LYS A 118 -14.89 3.66 -10.67
CA LYS A 118 -15.98 3.06 -11.46
C LYS A 118 -16.02 3.54 -12.91
N GLY A 119 -15.49 4.73 -13.18
CA GLY A 119 -15.48 5.33 -14.51
C GLY A 119 -14.49 4.65 -15.46
N GLU A 120 -14.76 4.79 -16.77
CA GLU A 120 -13.82 4.39 -17.80
C GLU A 120 -12.64 5.36 -17.84
N ARG A 121 -11.42 4.82 -17.82
CA ARG A 121 -10.16 5.57 -17.87
C ARG A 121 -9.20 4.89 -18.83
N ASN A 122 -8.36 5.70 -19.49
CA ASN A 122 -7.35 5.19 -20.43
C ASN A 122 -5.97 4.99 -19.77
N VAL A 123 -5.82 5.45 -18.53
CA VAL A 123 -4.57 5.43 -17.76
C VAL A 123 -4.80 4.79 -16.39
N PRO A 124 -3.78 4.16 -15.78
CA PRO A 124 -3.86 3.67 -14.42
C PRO A 124 -4.15 4.77 -13.41
N LEU A 125 -4.87 4.41 -12.35
CA LEU A 125 -5.19 5.27 -11.22
C LEU A 125 -4.40 4.80 -9.99
N ILE A 126 -3.63 5.71 -9.40
CA ILE A 126 -2.88 5.50 -8.17
C ILE A 126 -3.50 6.33 -7.06
N ILE A 127 -3.86 5.67 -5.96
CA ILE A 127 -4.51 6.29 -4.80
C ILE A 127 -3.58 6.17 -3.59
N ASP A 128 -3.17 7.30 -3.03
CA ASP A 128 -2.41 7.38 -1.77
C ASP A 128 -3.30 7.68 -0.58
N PHE A 129 -3.49 6.69 0.29
CA PHE A 129 -4.14 6.88 1.58
C PHE A 129 -3.10 7.34 2.60
N TYR A 130 -3.27 8.57 3.09
CA TYR A 130 -2.32 9.23 3.98
C TYR A 130 -3.01 9.86 5.19
N ALA A 131 -2.20 10.41 6.09
CA ALA A 131 -2.65 11.31 7.15
C ALA A 131 -1.61 12.39 7.41
N THR A 132 -2.04 13.55 7.89
CA THR A 132 -1.15 14.73 8.05
C THR A 132 -0.12 14.62 9.18
N TRP A 133 -0.33 13.69 10.11
CA TRP A 133 0.55 13.37 11.24
C TRP A 133 1.46 12.17 10.96
N CYS A 134 1.31 11.52 9.81
CA CYS A 134 2.05 10.31 9.45
C CYS A 134 3.44 10.66 8.92
N GLY A 135 4.47 10.38 9.73
CA GLY A 135 5.90 10.55 9.38
C GLY A 135 6.28 9.97 8.01
N PRO A 136 6.08 8.67 7.78
CA PRO A 136 6.39 8.04 6.49
C PRO A 136 5.60 8.60 5.31
N CYS A 137 4.35 9.04 5.52
CA CYS A 137 3.51 9.57 4.46
C CYS A 137 4.06 10.88 3.88
N ILE A 138 4.74 11.70 4.69
CA ILE A 138 5.38 12.95 4.22
C ILE A 138 6.53 12.66 3.25
N LEU A 139 7.26 11.56 3.49
CA LEU A 139 8.31 11.10 2.56
C LEU A 139 7.66 10.55 1.28
N MET A 140 6.60 9.75 1.43
CA MET A 140 5.88 9.18 0.30
C MET A 140 5.31 10.25 -0.63
N ALA A 141 4.78 11.34 -0.07
CA ALA A 141 4.25 12.46 -0.83
C ALA A 141 5.29 13.10 -1.77
N GLN A 142 6.57 13.16 -1.37
CA GLN A 142 7.64 13.71 -2.20
C GLN A 142 7.95 12.80 -3.39
N GLU A 143 7.97 11.48 -3.17
CA GLU A 143 8.18 10.50 -4.23
C GLU A 143 7.02 10.51 -5.23
N LEU A 144 5.77 10.58 -4.74
CA LEU A 144 4.59 10.66 -5.59
C LEU A 144 4.53 11.97 -6.41
N GLU A 145 5.05 13.07 -5.87
CA GLU A 145 5.13 14.34 -6.58
C GLU A 145 6.12 14.28 -7.75
N MET A 146 7.28 13.63 -7.55
CA MET A 146 8.21 13.35 -8.65
C MET A 146 7.57 12.42 -9.70
N LEU A 147 6.86 11.39 -9.25
CA LEU A 147 6.16 10.45 -10.12
C LEU A 147 5.04 11.12 -10.92
N ALA A 148 4.30 12.05 -10.32
CA ALA A 148 3.23 12.81 -10.98
C ALA A 148 3.75 13.68 -12.13
N VAL A 149 4.96 14.25 -11.98
CA VAL A 149 5.61 14.99 -13.07
C VAL A 149 6.04 14.07 -14.21
N GLU A 150 6.60 12.90 -13.88
CA GLU A 150 7.07 11.94 -14.88
C GLU A 150 5.91 11.28 -15.66
N TYR A 151 4.78 11.04 -14.99
CA TYR A 151 3.63 10.30 -15.53
C TYR A 151 2.39 11.18 -15.76
N GLU A 152 2.51 12.50 -15.87
CA GLU A 152 1.39 13.46 -15.98
C GLU A 152 0.33 13.05 -17.03
N SER A 153 0.75 12.42 -18.13
CA SER A 153 -0.13 11.94 -19.22
C SER A 153 -0.36 10.43 -19.23
N ASN A 154 0.37 9.67 -18.41
CA ASN A 154 0.41 8.21 -18.43
C ASN A 154 -0.22 7.58 -17.18
N ALA A 155 -0.42 8.34 -16.11
CA ALA A 155 -1.05 7.86 -14.88
C ALA A 155 -1.78 8.99 -14.15
N LEU A 156 -2.89 8.65 -13.50
CA LEU A 156 -3.61 9.57 -12.63
C LEU A 156 -3.25 9.28 -11.17
N ILE A 157 -2.59 10.23 -10.50
CA ILE A 157 -2.18 10.08 -9.11
C ILE A 157 -3.02 11.00 -8.23
N VAL A 158 -3.66 10.43 -7.22
CA VAL A 158 -4.54 11.15 -6.27
C VAL A 158 -4.25 10.72 -4.85
N LYS A 159 -4.61 11.56 -3.88
CA LYS A 159 -4.43 11.25 -2.45
C LYS A 159 -5.74 11.42 -1.67
N VAL A 160 -5.89 10.62 -0.64
CA VAL A 160 -7.06 10.59 0.25
C VAL A 160 -6.59 10.69 1.69
N ASP A 161 -7.11 11.71 2.39
CA ASP A 161 -6.83 11.90 3.80
C ASP A 161 -7.72 10.99 4.65
N THR A 162 -7.12 10.03 5.33
CA THR A 162 -7.85 9.02 6.11
C THR A 162 -8.46 9.55 7.39
N ASP A 163 -8.01 10.71 7.88
CA ASP A 163 -8.65 11.38 9.02
C ASP A 163 -9.99 12.02 8.60
N ASP A 164 -10.06 12.53 7.37
CA ASP A 164 -11.27 13.17 6.83
C ASP A 164 -12.25 12.12 6.25
N GLU A 165 -11.73 11.09 5.58
CA GLU A 165 -12.50 10.07 4.86
C GLU A 165 -12.42 8.69 5.54
N TYR A 166 -12.64 8.64 6.85
CA TYR A 166 -12.44 7.45 7.68
C TYR A 166 -13.24 6.22 7.23
N GLU A 167 -14.53 6.40 6.93
CA GLU A 167 -15.42 5.31 6.52
C GLU A 167 -14.98 4.70 5.19
N PHE A 168 -14.56 5.54 4.25
CA PHE A 168 -14.05 5.09 2.96
C PHE A 168 -12.71 4.36 3.09
N ALA A 169 -11.78 4.87 3.89
CA ALA A 169 -10.53 4.19 4.19
C ALA A 169 -10.77 2.81 4.83
N ARG A 170 -11.76 2.70 5.73
CA ARG A 170 -12.16 1.42 6.34
C ARG A 170 -12.73 0.45 5.31
N ASP A 171 -13.62 0.91 4.44
CA ASP A 171 -14.26 0.07 3.42
C ASP A 171 -13.24 -0.40 2.37
N MET A 172 -12.25 0.45 2.04
CA MET A 172 -11.06 0.11 1.26
C MET A 172 -10.00 -0.68 2.05
N GLN A 173 -10.33 -1.16 3.25
CA GLN A 173 -9.46 -2.00 4.09
C GLN A 173 -8.07 -1.40 4.36
N VAL A 174 -7.96 -0.08 4.49
CA VAL A 174 -6.71 0.59 4.88
C VAL A 174 -6.44 0.31 6.37
N ARG A 175 -5.40 -0.49 6.65
CA ARG A 175 -5.03 -0.91 8.02
C ARG A 175 -3.78 -0.21 8.55
N GLY A 176 -3.04 0.46 7.69
CA GLY A 176 -1.81 1.18 8.01
C GLY A 176 -1.56 2.29 6.98
N LEU A 177 -0.68 3.21 7.33
CA LEU A 177 -0.34 4.34 6.47
C LEU A 177 1.17 4.39 6.20
N PRO A 178 1.59 4.82 5.00
CA PRO A 178 0.74 5.03 3.82
C PRO A 178 0.22 3.68 3.28
N THR A 179 -0.89 3.72 2.54
CA THR A 179 -1.36 2.58 1.74
C THR A 179 -1.60 3.08 0.32
N LEU A 180 -0.99 2.43 -0.66
CA LEU A 180 -1.16 2.74 -2.07
C LEU A 180 -2.02 1.68 -2.75
N TYR A 181 -2.93 2.13 -3.59
CA TYR A 181 -3.66 1.28 -4.54
C TYR A 181 -3.28 1.66 -5.96
N PHE A 182 -2.93 0.67 -6.78
CA PHE A 182 -2.68 0.80 -8.22
C PHE A 182 -3.80 0.08 -8.95
N ILE A 183 -4.58 0.83 -9.72
CA ILE A 183 -5.79 0.31 -10.38
C ILE A 183 -5.64 0.50 -11.89
N SER A 184 -5.49 -0.62 -12.59
CA SER A 184 -5.37 -0.64 -14.06
C SER A 184 -6.63 -0.09 -14.74
N PRO A 185 -6.52 0.49 -15.94
CA PRO A 185 -7.69 0.82 -16.75
C PRO A 185 -8.48 -0.41 -17.22
N ASP A 186 -7.87 -1.61 -17.25
CA ASP A 186 -8.56 -2.85 -17.60
C ASP A 186 -9.43 -3.35 -16.41
N PRO A 187 -10.76 -3.46 -16.56
CA PRO A 187 -11.64 -3.95 -15.51
C PRO A 187 -11.44 -5.43 -15.15
N ASN A 188 -10.72 -6.21 -15.96
CA ASN A 188 -10.43 -7.62 -15.68
C ASN A 188 -9.19 -7.80 -14.80
N LYS A 189 -8.44 -6.72 -14.53
CA LYS A 189 -7.21 -6.76 -13.75
C LYS A 189 -7.47 -6.29 -12.33
N ASP A 190 -7.06 -7.11 -11.38
CA ASP A 190 -7.21 -6.78 -9.96
C ASP A 190 -6.32 -5.60 -9.57
N ALA A 191 -6.79 -4.80 -8.62
CA ALA A 191 -6.00 -3.72 -8.06
C ALA A 191 -4.83 -4.26 -7.23
N ILE A 192 -3.65 -3.66 -7.40
CA ILE A 192 -2.46 -3.97 -6.60
C ILE A 192 -2.43 -3.05 -5.39
N ARG A 193 -2.26 -3.61 -4.19
CA ARG A 193 -2.18 -2.86 -2.93
C ARG A 193 -0.80 -3.01 -2.31
N THR A 194 -0.23 -1.88 -1.89
CA THR A 194 1.02 -1.85 -1.14
C THR A 194 0.84 -1.08 0.15
N GLU A 195 1.38 -1.61 1.25
CA GLU A 195 1.32 -0.99 2.57
C GLU A 195 2.71 -0.57 3.03
N GLY A 196 2.81 0.60 3.65
CA GLY A 196 4.06 1.17 4.11
C GLY A 196 4.80 1.97 3.04
N LEU A 197 5.96 2.51 3.45
CA LEU A 197 6.79 3.33 2.57
C LEU A 197 7.48 2.46 1.52
N ILE A 198 7.28 2.81 0.24
CA ILE A 198 8.00 2.22 -0.88
C ILE A 198 8.81 3.28 -1.64
N THR A 199 9.77 2.83 -2.44
CA THR A 199 10.59 3.73 -3.25
C THR A 199 9.94 3.99 -4.61
N ILE A 200 10.36 5.06 -5.27
CA ILE A 200 9.88 5.43 -6.60
C ILE A 200 10.15 4.35 -7.65
N GLU A 201 11.25 3.59 -7.54
CA GLU A 201 11.55 2.51 -8.49
C GLU A 201 10.51 1.40 -8.44
N ILE A 202 10.00 1.05 -7.25
CA ILE A 202 8.95 0.05 -7.11
C ILE A 202 7.65 0.57 -7.73
N MET A 203 7.33 1.85 -7.51
CA MET A 203 6.14 2.46 -8.11
C MET A 203 6.22 2.46 -9.64
N ARG A 204 7.39 2.78 -10.22
CA ARG A 204 7.63 2.68 -11.66
C ARG A 204 7.46 1.26 -12.18
N ASP A 205 8.05 0.29 -11.51
CA ASP A 205 7.96 -1.12 -11.90
C ASP A 205 6.49 -1.60 -11.96
N ILE A 206 5.69 -1.24 -10.95
CA ILE A 206 4.25 -1.57 -10.94
C ILE A 206 3.53 -0.87 -12.09
N ILE A 207 3.79 0.42 -12.33
CA ILE A 207 3.12 1.19 -13.39
C ILE A 207 3.50 0.68 -14.79
N ASP A 208 4.78 0.39 -15.03
CA ASP A 208 5.28 0.07 -16.36
C ASP A 208 5.08 -1.40 -16.73
N ASN A 209 5.16 -2.31 -15.75
CA ASN A 209 5.11 -3.77 -16.00
C ASN A 209 3.81 -4.41 -15.54
N GLU A 210 3.12 -3.83 -14.57
CA GLU A 210 1.92 -4.42 -13.95
C GLU A 210 0.64 -3.62 -14.16
N MET A 211 0.60 -2.47 -14.85
CA MET A 211 -0.65 -1.77 -15.17
C MET A 211 -1.10 -2.01 -16.60
#